data_AF-A0A3N7J186-F1
#
_entry.id   AF-A0A3N7J186-F1
#
_cell.length_a   1.000
_cell.length_b   1.000
_cell.length_c   1.000
_cell.angle_alpha   90.00
_cell.angle_beta   90.00
_cell.angle_gamma   90.00
#
_symmetry.space_group_name_H-M   'P 1'
#
loop_
_entity.id
_entity.type
_entity.pdbx_description
1 polymer ?
#
loop_
_entity_poly.entity_id
_entity_poly.type
_entity_poly.pdbx_seq_one_letter_code
_entity_poly.pdbx_strand_id
1 'polypeptide(L)'
;MEAKYFKRRKPFDFNPHLFDVGVLLSRNKSHADMQFLTKVVETPDDRHKNLYSYHLNHYLSHIDDASEYLFFTNLLHLVKNQIEIEKLKDKKKLSAGGKKWSEKNQAKYEVFLNTLKEHDKWGVMNTESERNKKLLGQVESLKKRLADTTVKHQYKINIKNGRKEHLIALFDEIMGVENPSTDNESDNFLSWTASKTWAKIIANHFLENEKEIPLETAVNYFDGTTKLNDSDRAFTIKLKQRGK
;
A
#
# COMPACT_ATOMS: atom_id res chain seq x y z
N MET A 1 8.16 -20.07 15.60
CA MET A 1 9.03 -19.21 14.77
C MET A 1 10.38 -19.87 14.61
N GLU A 2 11.10 -19.55 13.52
CA GLU A 2 12.43 -20.12 13.32
C GLU A 2 13.47 -19.38 14.15
N ALA A 3 14.53 -20.11 14.53
CA ALA A 3 15.66 -19.59 15.30
C ALA A 3 16.30 -18.31 14.74
N LYS A 4 16.20 -18.10 13.42
CA LYS A 4 16.76 -16.96 12.69
C LYS A 4 15.97 -15.66 12.85
N TYR A 5 14.77 -15.69 13.44
CA TYR A 5 13.89 -14.51 13.51
C TYR A 5 14.36 -13.50 14.58
N PHE A 6 15.11 -13.95 15.58
CA PHE A 6 15.55 -13.12 16.69
C PHE A 6 17.06 -13.04 16.75
N LYS A 7 17.59 -11.81 16.88
CA LYS A 7 19.00 -11.60 17.18
C LYS A 7 19.38 -12.23 18.51
N ARG A 8 20.44 -13.03 18.47
CA ARG A 8 20.92 -13.81 19.62
C ARG A 8 22.19 -13.22 20.22
N ARG A 9 22.33 -13.46 21.52
CA ARG A 9 23.58 -13.26 22.24
C ARG A 9 24.65 -14.18 21.67
N LYS A 10 25.87 -13.67 21.46
CA LYS A 10 27.02 -14.50 21.10
C LYS A 10 27.48 -15.29 22.34
N PRO A 11 27.86 -16.57 22.21
CA PRO A 11 28.44 -17.32 23.32
C PRO A 11 29.65 -16.59 23.89
N PHE A 12 29.78 -16.55 25.23
CA PHE A 12 30.85 -15.84 25.94
C PHE A 12 30.88 -14.31 25.75
N ASP A 13 29.79 -13.71 25.26
CA ASP A 13 29.66 -12.26 25.20
C ASP A 13 29.27 -11.71 26.58
N PHE A 14 30.24 -11.11 27.28
CA PHE A 14 30.04 -10.53 28.61
C PHE A 14 29.33 -9.17 28.60
N ASN A 15 29.13 -8.56 27.43
CA ASN A 15 28.43 -7.29 27.27
C ASN A 15 27.42 -7.35 26.11
N PRO A 16 26.39 -8.22 26.20
CA PRO A 16 25.43 -8.39 25.13
C PRO A 16 24.56 -7.14 24.98
N HIS A 17 23.98 -6.94 23.80
CA HIS A 17 22.97 -5.91 23.66
C HIS A 17 21.79 -6.24 24.57
N LEU A 18 21.15 -5.21 25.13
CA LEU A 18 20.04 -5.34 26.08
C LEU A 18 18.92 -6.29 25.60
N PHE A 19 18.66 -6.27 24.29
CA PHE A 19 17.60 -7.03 23.63
C PHE A 19 18.07 -8.36 23.03
N ASP A 20 19.34 -8.73 23.16
CA ASP A 20 19.80 -10.01 22.63
C ASP A 20 19.13 -11.19 23.34
N VAL A 21 18.66 -12.16 22.54
CA VAL A 21 17.95 -13.35 23.03
C VAL A 21 18.95 -14.47 23.33
N GLY A 22 18.80 -15.12 24.49
CA GLY A 22 19.60 -16.28 24.90
C GLY A 22 20.46 -16.06 26.15
N VAL A 23 21.18 -17.10 26.55
CA VAL A 23 22.00 -17.14 27.78
C VAL A 23 23.49 -17.23 27.46
N LEU A 24 24.34 -16.71 28.35
CA LEU A 24 25.80 -16.53 28.17
C LEU A 24 26.53 -17.78 27.65
N LEU A 25 26.13 -18.96 28.11
CA LEU A 25 26.82 -20.24 27.83
C LEU A 25 26.11 -21.13 26.81
N SER A 26 24.96 -20.71 26.24
CA SER A 26 24.22 -21.58 25.33
C SER A 26 24.74 -21.51 23.90
N ARG A 27 25.25 -22.63 23.40
CA ARG A 27 25.41 -22.89 21.96
C ARG A 27 24.14 -23.45 21.32
N ASN A 28 23.15 -23.83 22.13
CA ASN A 28 21.93 -24.45 21.66
C ASN A 28 21.03 -23.41 20.96
N LYS A 29 20.71 -23.71 19.70
CA LYS A 29 19.88 -22.88 18.84
C LYS A 29 18.39 -23.18 18.98
N SER A 30 17.97 -24.11 19.83
CA SER A 30 16.56 -24.40 20.07
C SER A 30 15.89 -23.33 20.95
N HIS A 31 14.55 -23.25 20.88
CA HIS A 31 13.69 -22.42 21.74
C HIS A 31 13.94 -20.89 21.68
N ALA A 32 14.31 -20.36 20.51
CA ALA A 32 14.42 -18.90 20.28
C ALA A 32 13.17 -18.15 20.75
N ASP A 33 12.00 -18.70 20.43
CA ASP A 33 10.68 -18.19 20.79
C ASP A 33 10.52 -18.04 22.31
N MET A 34 10.89 -19.07 23.07
CA MET A 34 10.77 -19.05 24.54
C MET A 34 11.77 -18.08 25.18
N GLN A 35 12.97 -18.00 24.60
CA GLN A 35 13.98 -17.04 25.06
C GLN A 35 13.55 -15.60 24.74
N PHE A 36 12.90 -15.36 23.61
CA PHE A 36 12.31 -14.07 23.27
C PHE A 36 11.15 -13.72 24.23
N LEU A 37 10.24 -14.67 24.51
CA LEU A 37 9.17 -14.47 25.49
C LEU A 37 9.73 -14.13 26.89
N THR A 38 10.82 -14.78 27.29
CA THR A 38 11.53 -14.43 28.52
C THR A 38 12.04 -12.98 28.45
N LYS A 39 12.60 -12.57 27.31
CA LYS A 39 13.05 -11.18 27.10
C LYS A 39 11.91 -10.17 27.19
N VAL A 40 10.71 -10.50 26.70
CA VAL A 40 9.52 -9.65 26.85
C VAL A 40 9.19 -9.40 28.33
N VAL A 41 9.25 -10.43 29.17
CA VAL A 41 8.98 -10.32 30.61
C VAL A 41 10.05 -9.49 31.33
N GLU A 42 11.32 -9.66 30.96
CA GLU A 42 12.46 -8.94 31.54
C GLU A 42 12.53 -7.47 31.12
N THR A 43 12.02 -7.14 29.93
CA THR A 43 12.13 -5.79 29.37
C THR A 43 11.08 -4.86 30.00
N PRO A 44 11.49 -3.67 30.49
CA PRO A 44 10.56 -2.62 30.91
C PRO A 44 9.57 -2.23 29.80
N ASP A 45 8.36 -1.86 30.20
CA ASP A 45 7.23 -1.70 29.29
C ASP A 45 7.46 -0.57 28.27
N ASP A 46 8.09 0.52 28.70
CA ASP A 46 8.52 1.65 27.86
C ASP A 46 9.56 1.25 26.78
N ARG A 47 10.23 0.10 26.94
CA ARG A 47 11.23 -0.40 26.00
C ARG A 47 10.72 -1.52 25.10
N HIS A 48 9.45 -1.92 25.21
CA HIS A 48 8.85 -2.96 24.36
C HIS A 48 8.87 -2.60 22.87
N LYS A 49 8.66 -1.32 22.54
CA LYS A 49 8.78 -0.83 21.15
C LYS A 49 10.19 -1.01 20.61
N ASN A 50 11.20 -0.69 21.41
CA ASN A 50 12.60 -0.84 21.01
C ASN A 50 12.98 -2.32 20.86
N LEU A 51 12.46 -3.20 21.72
CA LEU A 51 12.61 -4.65 21.60
C LEU A 51 12.03 -5.15 20.26
N TYR A 52 10.81 -4.74 19.90
CA TYR A 52 10.21 -5.08 18.62
C TYR A 52 11.07 -4.63 17.43
N SER A 53 11.43 -3.35 17.38
CA SER A 53 12.22 -2.79 16.28
C SER A 53 13.60 -3.44 16.15
N TYR A 54 14.25 -3.78 17.27
CA TYR A 54 15.55 -4.43 17.26
C TYR A 54 15.52 -5.79 16.56
N HIS A 55 14.54 -6.62 16.87
CA HIS A 55 14.40 -7.95 16.27
C HIS A 55 13.86 -7.89 14.85
N LEU A 56 12.96 -6.94 14.56
CA LEU A 56 12.52 -6.71 13.19
C LEU A 56 13.68 -6.33 12.27
N ASN A 57 14.53 -5.38 12.70
CA ASN A 57 15.68 -4.95 11.91
C ASN A 57 16.67 -6.11 11.68
N HIS A 58 16.85 -6.98 12.67
CA HIS A 58 17.64 -8.20 12.49
C HIS A 58 16.99 -9.15 11.47
N TYR A 59 15.70 -9.42 11.61
CA TYR A 59 14.94 -10.28 10.70
C TYR A 59 15.03 -9.81 9.25
N LEU A 60 14.80 -8.51 9.00
CA LEU A 60 14.85 -7.91 7.67
C LEU A 60 16.25 -7.91 7.03
N SER A 61 17.31 -7.95 7.84
CA SER A 61 18.70 -7.89 7.34
C SER A 61 19.34 -9.27 7.13
N HIS A 62 18.69 -10.36 7.54
CA HIS A 62 19.31 -11.70 7.58
C HIS A 62 18.49 -12.80 6.90
N ILE A 63 17.31 -12.48 6.36
CA ILE A 63 16.40 -13.45 5.76
C ILE A 63 15.99 -12.96 4.37
N ASP A 64 16.19 -13.80 3.36
CA ASP A 64 15.71 -13.54 2.01
C ASP A 64 14.17 -13.54 2.00
N ASP A 65 13.57 -12.67 1.19
CA ASP A 65 12.11 -12.42 1.14
C ASP A 65 11.49 -12.03 2.49
N ALA A 66 12.30 -11.50 3.42
CA ALA A 66 11.82 -11.00 4.70
C ALA A 66 10.81 -9.86 4.49
N SER A 67 9.65 -9.98 5.12
CA SER A 67 8.68 -8.90 5.22
C SER A 67 8.31 -8.64 6.65
N GLU A 68 8.13 -7.37 6.97
CA GLU A 68 7.64 -6.95 8.29
C GLU A 68 6.29 -7.61 8.62
N TYR A 69 5.45 -7.85 7.60
CA TYR A 69 4.16 -8.53 7.75
C TYR A 69 4.34 -9.97 8.28
N LEU A 70 5.25 -10.74 7.69
CA LEU A 70 5.52 -12.11 8.13
C LEU A 70 6.14 -12.14 9.53
N PHE A 71 7.05 -11.21 9.84
CA PHE A 71 7.59 -11.09 11.19
C PHE A 71 6.50 -10.76 12.21
N PHE A 72 5.69 -9.74 11.92
CA PHE A 72 4.63 -9.26 12.80
C PHE A 72 3.58 -10.34 13.07
N THR A 73 3.06 -11.01 12.03
CA THR A 73 2.01 -12.03 12.18
C THR A 73 2.50 -13.23 13.00
N ASN A 74 3.73 -13.69 12.75
CA ASN A 74 4.33 -14.78 13.50
C ASN A 74 4.59 -14.39 14.97
N LEU A 75 5.07 -13.17 15.21
CA LEU A 75 5.30 -12.65 16.56
C LEU A 75 3.99 -12.48 17.34
N LEU A 76 2.97 -11.93 16.69
CA LEU A 76 1.63 -11.81 17.24
C LEU A 76 1.07 -13.18 17.65
N HIS A 77 1.21 -14.19 16.79
CA HIS A 77 0.76 -15.55 17.08
C HIS A 77 1.52 -16.16 18.27
N LEU A 78 2.85 -16.00 18.32
CA LEU A 78 3.67 -16.48 19.43
C LEU A 78 3.21 -15.90 20.78
N VAL A 79 3.02 -14.58 20.84
CA VAL A 79 2.62 -13.89 22.09
C VAL A 79 1.20 -14.28 22.50
N LYS A 80 0.25 -14.35 21.54
CA LYS A 80 -1.12 -14.79 21.81
C LYS A 80 -1.17 -16.21 22.36
N ASN A 81 -0.45 -17.15 21.73
CA ASN A 81 -0.39 -18.53 22.19
C ASN A 81 0.21 -18.62 23.59
N GLN A 82 1.24 -17.83 23.90
CA GLN A 82 1.83 -17.84 25.24
C GLN A 82 0.85 -17.33 26.30
N ILE A 83 0.09 -16.26 26.00
CA ILE A 83 -0.97 -15.77 26.90
C ILE A 83 -2.00 -16.87 27.16
N GLU A 84 -2.42 -17.60 26.13
CA GLU A 84 -3.36 -18.72 26.27
C GLU A 84 -2.78 -19.86 27.12
N ILE A 85 -1.52 -20.24 26.89
CA ILE A 85 -0.83 -21.24 27.71
C ILE A 85 -0.80 -20.82 29.18
N GLU A 86 -0.46 -19.56 29.49
CA GLU A 86 -0.48 -19.05 30.87
C GLU A 86 -1.90 -19.09 31.48
N LYS A 87 -2.94 -18.80 30.70
CA LYS A 87 -4.35 -18.86 31.14
C LYS A 87 -4.82 -20.28 31.45
N LEU A 88 -4.39 -21.26 30.64
CA LEU A 88 -4.77 -22.66 30.77
C LEU A 88 -4.01 -23.40 31.88
N LYS A 89 -2.96 -22.81 32.46
CA LYS A 89 -2.25 -23.42 33.60
C LYS A 89 -3.23 -23.64 34.74
N ASP A 90 -3.26 -24.88 35.25
CA ASP A 90 -4.04 -25.23 36.42
C ASP A 90 -3.50 -24.50 37.65
N LYS A 91 -4.13 -23.36 37.96
CA LYS A 91 -3.74 -22.51 39.09
C LYS A 91 -3.79 -23.28 40.41
N LYS A 92 -4.59 -24.34 40.55
CA LYS A 92 -4.64 -25.14 41.79
C LYS A 92 -3.38 -25.97 42.02
N LYS A 93 -2.64 -26.32 40.96
CA LYS A 93 -1.37 -27.06 41.01
C LYS A 93 -0.15 -26.16 41.24
N LEU A 94 -0.31 -24.84 41.14
CA LEU A 94 0.78 -23.88 41.32
C LEU A 94 0.93 -23.48 42.80
N SER A 95 2.17 -23.36 43.26
CA SER A 95 2.49 -22.73 44.54
C SER A 95 2.08 -21.25 44.55
N ALA A 96 1.97 -20.63 45.73
CA ALA A 96 1.64 -19.21 45.83
C ALA A 96 2.63 -18.31 45.06
N GLY A 97 3.92 -18.66 45.08
CA GLY A 97 4.95 -17.98 44.27
C GLY A 97 4.77 -18.21 42.77
N GLY A 98 4.45 -19.45 42.36
CA GLY A 98 4.19 -19.79 40.97
C GLY A 98 2.98 -19.07 40.37
N LYS A 99 1.92 -18.88 41.17
CA LYS A 99 0.73 -18.08 40.78
C LYS A 99 1.11 -16.63 40.51
N LYS A 100 1.78 -15.98 41.46
CA LYS A 100 2.23 -14.59 41.32
C LYS A 100 3.15 -14.40 40.11
N TRP A 101 4.05 -15.34 39.87
CA TRP A 101 4.96 -15.29 38.72
C TRP A 101 4.22 -15.44 37.38
N SER A 102 3.27 -16.38 37.29
CA SER A 102 2.43 -16.56 36.10
C SER A 102 1.57 -15.33 35.81
N GLU A 103 0.93 -14.74 36.83
CA GLU A 103 0.15 -13.51 36.70
C GLU A 103 1.00 -12.32 36.23
N LYS A 104 2.21 -12.17 36.79
CA LYS A 104 3.17 -11.14 36.37
C LYS A 104 3.56 -11.31 34.90
N ASN A 105 3.86 -12.55 34.47
CA ASN A 105 4.24 -12.82 33.09
C ASN A 105 3.09 -12.57 32.12
N GLN A 106 1.88 -12.99 32.49
CA GLN A 106 0.67 -12.73 31.69
C GLN A 106 0.50 -11.22 31.46
N ALA A 107 0.61 -10.41 32.52
CA ALA A 107 0.52 -8.96 32.41
C ALA A 107 1.59 -8.39 31.47
N LYS A 108 2.83 -8.88 31.56
CA LYS A 108 3.92 -8.45 30.65
C LYS A 108 3.63 -8.81 29.18
N TYR A 109 3.09 -10.00 28.90
CA TYR A 109 2.71 -10.36 27.54
C TYR A 109 1.54 -9.53 27.02
N GLU A 110 0.56 -9.19 27.86
CA GLU A 110 -0.57 -8.33 27.49
C GLU A 110 -0.11 -6.90 27.17
N VAL A 111 0.83 -6.34 27.93
CA VAL A 111 1.44 -5.03 27.62
C VAL A 111 2.20 -5.07 26.29
N PHE A 112 2.98 -6.14 26.06
CA PHE A 112 3.67 -6.31 24.79
C PHE A 112 2.69 -6.49 23.61
N LEU A 113 1.57 -7.19 23.82
CA LEU A 113 0.50 -7.33 22.82
C LEU A 113 -0.13 -5.98 22.46
N ASN A 114 -0.30 -5.07 23.42
CA ASN A 114 -0.74 -3.71 23.14
C ASN A 114 0.29 -2.93 22.33
N THR A 115 1.59 -3.09 22.62
CA THR A 115 2.66 -2.52 21.80
C THR A 115 2.59 -3.02 20.36
N LEU A 116 2.33 -4.32 20.15
CA LEU A 116 2.13 -4.87 18.80
C LEU A 116 0.90 -4.27 18.11
N LYS A 117 -0.20 -4.05 18.85
CA LYS A 117 -1.42 -3.42 18.30
C LYS A 117 -1.14 -2.02 17.74
N GLU A 118 -0.29 -1.23 18.38
CA GLU A 118 0.12 0.10 17.89
C GLU A 118 0.94 0.03 16.58
N HIS A 119 1.61 -1.10 16.33
CA HIS A 119 2.41 -1.33 15.12
C HIS A 119 1.64 -2.08 14.02
N ASP A 120 0.36 -2.43 14.26
CA ASP A 120 -0.47 -3.17 13.31
C ASP A 120 -0.99 -2.28 12.18
N LYS A 121 -0.11 -1.97 11.22
CA LYS A 121 -0.47 -1.22 10.02
C LYS A 121 -1.35 -2.01 9.03
N TRP A 122 -1.43 -3.33 9.20
CA TRP A 122 -2.22 -4.21 8.33
C TRP A 122 -3.62 -4.52 8.89
N GLY A 123 -3.88 -4.19 10.15
CA GLY A 123 -5.14 -4.53 10.81
C GLY A 123 -5.32 -6.04 11.03
N VAL A 124 -4.25 -6.79 11.25
CA VAL A 124 -4.29 -8.23 11.59
C VAL A 124 -4.98 -8.47 12.93
N MET A 125 -4.84 -7.54 13.87
CA MET A 125 -5.44 -7.58 15.20
C MET A 125 -6.88 -7.08 15.23
N ASN A 126 -7.33 -6.41 14.16
CA ASN A 126 -8.71 -5.98 14.06
C ASN A 126 -9.64 -7.19 13.96
N THR A 127 -10.76 -7.13 14.65
CA THR A 127 -11.85 -8.07 14.45
C THR A 127 -12.32 -8.01 13.00
N GLU A 128 -12.94 -9.09 12.53
CA GLU A 128 -13.57 -9.12 11.21
C GLU A 128 -14.59 -7.97 11.05
N SER A 129 -15.34 -7.65 12.11
CA SER A 129 -16.26 -6.51 12.15
C SER A 129 -15.57 -5.16 11.92
N GLU A 130 -14.45 -4.91 12.60
CA GLU A 130 -13.68 -3.67 12.45
C GLU A 130 -13.07 -3.55 11.05
N ARG A 131 -12.56 -4.64 10.49
CA ARG A 131 -12.07 -4.68 9.10
C ARG A 131 -13.18 -4.39 8.11
N ASN A 132 -14.34 -5.02 8.28
CA ASN A 132 -15.51 -4.79 7.43
C ASN A 132 -15.99 -3.34 7.50
N LYS A 133 -16.04 -2.73 8.69
CA LYS A 133 -16.40 -1.31 8.85
C LYS A 133 -15.42 -0.39 8.12
N LYS A 134 -14.11 -0.65 8.24
CA LYS A 134 -13.07 0.12 7.53
C LYS A 134 -13.19 -0.03 6.01
N LEU A 135 -13.37 -1.26 5.52
CA LEU A 135 -13.55 -1.55 4.11
C LEU A 135 -14.81 -0.87 3.56
N LEU A 136 -15.94 -0.91 4.28
CA LEU A 136 -17.17 -0.22 3.90
C LEU A 136 -16.95 1.30 3.80
N GLY A 137 -16.24 1.90 4.78
CA GLY A 137 -15.88 3.32 4.72
C GLY A 137 -15.00 3.67 3.52
N GLN A 138 -14.03 2.82 3.20
CA GLN A 138 -13.18 2.98 2.01
C GLN A 138 -13.99 2.86 0.72
N VAL A 139 -14.85 1.84 0.60
CA VAL A 139 -15.74 1.65 -0.55
C VAL A 139 -16.62 2.88 -0.75
N GLU A 140 -17.21 3.42 0.31
CA GLU A 140 -18.07 4.61 0.22
C GLU A 140 -17.27 5.85 -0.22
N SER A 141 -16.07 6.05 0.33
CA SER A 141 -15.18 7.14 -0.08
C SER A 141 -14.75 7.03 -1.54
N LEU A 142 -14.47 5.82 -2.02
CA LEU A 142 -14.07 5.55 -3.40
C LEU A 142 -15.25 5.75 -4.36
N LYS A 143 -16.45 5.29 -3.99
CA LYS A 143 -17.68 5.54 -4.75
C LYS A 143 -17.95 7.03 -4.90
N LYS A 144 -17.81 7.80 -3.81
CA LYS A 144 -17.98 9.25 -3.84
C LYS A 144 -16.97 9.92 -4.77
N ARG A 145 -15.67 9.59 -4.62
CA ARG A 145 -14.62 10.12 -5.51
C ARG A 145 -14.86 9.76 -6.97
N LEU A 146 -15.32 8.54 -7.25
CA LEU A 146 -15.64 8.10 -8.61
C LEU A 146 -16.80 8.92 -9.19
N ALA A 147 -17.86 9.13 -8.40
CA ALA A 147 -19.00 9.96 -8.80
C ALA A 147 -18.61 11.43 -9.05
N ASP A 148 -17.72 11.98 -8.22
CA ASP A 148 -17.23 13.36 -8.36
C ASP A 148 -16.29 13.54 -9.57
N THR A 149 -15.55 12.50 -9.95
CA THR A 149 -14.57 12.56 -11.06
C THR A 149 -15.17 12.15 -12.40
N THR A 150 -16.26 11.38 -12.39
CA THR A 150 -16.88 10.86 -13.62
C THR A 150 -17.93 11.82 -14.15
N VAL A 151 -17.80 12.22 -15.41
CA VAL A 151 -18.85 12.97 -16.10
C VAL A 151 -20.05 12.05 -16.33
N LYS A 152 -21.20 12.38 -15.71
CA LYS A 152 -22.44 11.62 -15.93
C LYS A 152 -22.82 11.66 -17.42
N HIS A 153 -23.38 10.57 -17.92
CA HIS A 153 -23.76 10.42 -19.33
C HIS A 153 -24.55 11.62 -19.88
N GLN A 154 -25.54 12.12 -19.15
CA GLN A 154 -26.36 13.29 -19.52
C GLN A 154 -25.62 14.62 -19.65
N TYR A 155 -24.38 14.71 -19.12
CA TYR A 155 -23.53 15.90 -19.20
C TYR A 155 -22.40 15.74 -20.22
N LYS A 156 -22.28 14.59 -20.89
CA LYS A 156 -21.32 14.39 -21.97
C LYS A 156 -21.75 15.17 -23.21
N ILE A 157 -20.78 15.64 -23.98
CA ILE A 157 -20.98 16.41 -25.20
C ILE A 157 -21.27 15.44 -26.35
N ASN A 158 -22.47 15.51 -26.93
CA ASN A 158 -22.82 14.66 -28.06
C ASN A 158 -22.36 15.25 -29.40
N ILE A 159 -21.64 14.46 -30.18
CA ILE A 159 -21.32 14.70 -31.59
C ILE A 159 -22.60 14.42 -32.40
N LYS A 160 -23.39 15.46 -32.63
CA LYS A 160 -24.68 15.36 -33.35
C LYS A 160 -24.53 15.33 -34.86
N ASN A 161 -23.58 16.11 -35.39
CA ASN A 161 -23.38 16.30 -36.83
C ASN A 161 -21.89 16.05 -37.14
N GLY A 162 -21.54 14.80 -37.43
CA GLY A 162 -20.17 14.37 -37.68
C GLY A 162 -19.93 12.96 -37.15
N ARG A 163 -18.66 12.59 -37.05
CA ARG A 163 -18.22 11.31 -36.48
C ARG A 163 -17.06 11.56 -35.52
N LYS A 164 -16.79 10.61 -34.64
CA LYS A 164 -15.67 10.67 -33.67
C LYS A 164 -14.33 10.93 -34.36
N GLU A 165 -14.13 10.46 -35.58
CA GLU A 165 -12.90 10.68 -36.35
C GLU A 165 -12.63 12.18 -36.58
N HIS A 166 -13.67 12.99 -36.82
CA HIS A 166 -13.52 14.44 -36.96
C HIS A 166 -13.12 15.11 -35.64
N LEU A 167 -13.67 14.63 -34.51
CA LEU A 167 -13.29 15.12 -33.20
C LEU A 167 -11.84 14.74 -32.86
N ILE A 168 -11.45 13.49 -33.14
CA ILE A 168 -10.10 13.01 -32.90
C ILE A 168 -9.10 13.80 -33.76
N ALA A 169 -9.42 14.04 -35.03
CA ALA A 169 -8.63 14.91 -35.90
C ALA A 169 -8.52 16.34 -35.33
N LEU A 170 -9.58 16.89 -34.75
CA LEU A 170 -9.51 18.20 -34.09
C LEU A 170 -8.53 18.20 -32.90
N PHE A 171 -8.54 17.15 -32.09
CA PHE A 171 -7.58 16.99 -30.99
C PHE A 171 -6.15 16.78 -31.50
N ASP A 172 -5.97 16.06 -32.59
CA ASP A 172 -4.68 15.90 -33.29
C ASP A 172 -4.10 17.24 -33.74
N GLU A 173 -4.92 18.09 -34.36
CA GLU A 173 -4.54 19.47 -34.72
C GLU A 173 -4.20 20.31 -33.48
N ILE A 174 -4.98 20.22 -32.39
CA ILE A 174 -4.70 20.93 -31.13
C ILE A 174 -3.35 20.53 -30.54
N MET A 175 -2.98 19.24 -30.62
CA MET A 175 -1.65 18.78 -30.18
C MET A 175 -0.52 19.28 -31.08
N GLY A 176 -0.80 19.49 -32.37
CA GLY A 176 0.14 20.03 -33.34
C GLY A 176 0.33 21.55 -33.29
N VAL A 177 -0.42 22.27 -32.44
CA VAL A 177 -0.28 23.73 -32.31
C VAL A 177 1.09 24.08 -31.74
N GLU A 178 1.83 24.92 -32.46
CA GLU A 178 3.14 25.45 -32.05
C GLU A 178 3.03 26.29 -30.77
N ASN A 179 4.10 26.31 -29.97
CA ASN A 179 4.17 27.09 -28.74
C ASN A 179 4.11 28.60 -29.05
N PRO A 180 3.09 29.32 -28.57
CA PRO A 180 2.92 30.74 -28.89
C PRO A 180 3.95 31.66 -28.18
N SER A 181 4.73 31.13 -27.24
CA SER A 181 5.66 31.92 -26.40
C SER A 181 7.11 31.85 -26.89
N THR A 182 7.42 31.02 -27.87
CA THR A 182 8.79 30.80 -28.36
C THR A 182 8.85 30.98 -29.86
N ASP A 183 9.93 31.60 -30.36
CA ASP A 183 10.20 31.70 -31.81
C ASP A 183 10.75 30.39 -32.40
N ASN A 184 10.88 29.35 -31.56
CA ASN A 184 11.26 28.01 -31.99
C ASN A 184 10.01 27.26 -32.47
N GLU A 185 9.88 27.13 -33.79
CA GLU A 185 8.84 26.34 -34.48
C GLU A 185 8.88 24.83 -34.12
N SER A 186 9.91 24.35 -33.40
CA SER A 186 10.08 22.93 -33.05
C SER A 186 9.39 22.50 -31.76
N ASP A 187 8.91 23.44 -30.94
CA ASP A 187 8.26 23.12 -29.66
C ASP A 187 6.74 23.28 -29.77
N ASN A 188 6.01 22.18 -29.63
CA ASN A 188 4.54 22.20 -29.56
C ASN A 188 4.07 22.78 -28.22
N PHE A 189 2.93 23.47 -28.23
CA PHE A 189 2.30 24.00 -27.01
C PHE A 189 1.90 22.88 -26.03
N LEU A 190 1.50 21.71 -26.55
CA LEU A 190 1.03 20.58 -25.75
C LEU A 190 1.82 19.31 -26.07
N SER A 191 2.03 18.48 -25.05
CA SER A 191 2.79 17.23 -25.19
C SER A 191 2.01 16.15 -25.95
N TRP A 192 2.68 15.55 -26.93
CA TRP A 192 2.21 14.38 -27.66
C TRP A 192 2.35 13.05 -26.88
N THR A 193 3.17 13.01 -25.83
CA THR A 193 3.48 11.74 -25.12
C THR A 193 2.33 11.23 -24.26
N ALA A 194 1.28 12.03 -24.05
CA ALA A 194 0.15 11.73 -23.18
C ALA A 194 -1.04 11.09 -23.94
N SER A 195 -0.78 10.20 -24.91
CA SER A 195 -1.81 9.59 -25.80
C SER A 195 -3.04 9.04 -25.05
N LYS A 196 -2.81 8.29 -23.97
CA LYS A 196 -3.89 7.73 -23.14
C LYS A 196 -4.71 8.81 -22.42
N THR A 197 -4.11 9.95 -22.08
CA THR A 197 -4.83 11.07 -21.46
C THR A 197 -5.76 11.73 -22.48
N TRP A 198 -5.27 11.97 -23.70
CA TRP A 198 -6.09 12.49 -24.80
C TRP A 198 -7.28 11.57 -25.12
N ALA A 199 -7.03 10.27 -25.22
CA ALA A 199 -8.07 9.27 -25.41
C ALA A 199 -9.14 9.30 -24.29
N LYS A 200 -8.72 9.46 -23.03
CA LYS A 200 -9.64 9.57 -21.89
C LYS A 200 -10.49 10.83 -21.94
N ILE A 201 -9.95 11.96 -22.41
CA ILE A 201 -10.73 13.18 -22.57
C ILE A 201 -11.89 12.90 -23.51
N ILE A 202 -11.63 12.31 -24.68
CA ILE A 202 -12.66 11.97 -25.66
C ILE A 202 -13.67 10.97 -25.09
N ALA A 203 -13.22 9.81 -24.61
CA ALA A 203 -14.12 8.75 -24.15
C ALA A 203 -14.97 9.12 -22.92
N ASN A 204 -14.41 9.92 -22.00
CA ASN A 204 -15.13 10.30 -20.78
C ASN A 204 -16.07 11.49 -20.98
N HIS A 205 -15.83 12.36 -21.97
CA HIS A 205 -16.56 13.63 -22.09
C HIS A 205 -17.43 13.71 -23.33
N PHE A 206 -17.25 12.84 -24.33
CA PHE A 206 -17.99 12.91 -25.59
C PHE A 206 -18.82 11.64 -25.85
N LEU A 207 -19.88 11.83 -26.62
CA LEU A 207 -20.72 10.77 -27.19
C LEU A 207 -20.73 10.90 -28.71
N GLU A 208 -20.83 9.78 -29.42
CA GLU A 208 -21.11 9.74 -30.86
C GLU A 208 -22.55 9.29 -31.06
N ASN A 209 -23.42 10.18 -31.54
CA ASN A 209 -24.84 9.89 -31.74
C ASN A 209 -25.50 9.28 -30.48
N GLU A 210 -25.30 9.93 -29.33
CA GLU A 210 -25.78 9.50 -28.00
C GLU A 210 -25.16 8.19 -27.47
N LYS A 211 -24.19 7.61 -28.18
CA LYS A 211 -23.48 6.39 -27.76
C LYS A 211 -22.10 6.71 -27.20
N GLU A 212 -21.66 5.91 -26.24
CA GLU A 212 -20.31 6.05 -25.69
C GLU A 212 -19.24 5.70 -26.73
N ILE A 213 -18.16 6.48 -26.73
CA ILE A 213 -16.96 6.17 -27.48
C ILE A 213 -16.08 5.28 -26.59
N PRO A 214 -15.80 4.02 -26.95
CA PRO A 214 -14.96 3.15 -26.13
C PRO A 214 -13.56 3.74 -25.97
N LEU A 215 -13.00 3.67 -24.76
CA LEU A 215 -11.67 4.21 -24.48
C LEU A 215 -10.61 3.59 -25.40
N GLU A 216 -10.66 2.28 -25.61
CA GLU A 216 -9.71 1.57 -26.46
C GLU A 216 -9.79 2.04 -27.92
N THR A 217 -11.00 2.29 -28.43
CA THR A 217 -11.18 2.90 -29.75
C THR A 217 -10.49 4.25 -29.84
N ALA A 218 -10.62 5.12 -28.83
CA ALA A 218 -9.93 6.41 -28.82
C ALA A 218 -8.41 6.27 -28.68
N VAL A 219 -7.93 5.32 -27.86
CA VAL A 219 -6.49 5.06 -27.68
C VAL A 219 -5.82 4.68 -29.00
N ASN A 220 -6.45 3.82 -29.79
CA ASN A 220 -5.91 3.35 -31.07
C ASN A 220 -5.58 4.49 -32.05
N TYR A 221 -6.27 5.64 -31.97
CA TYR A 221 -5.94 6.79 -32.82
C TYR A 221 -4.72 7.57 -32.31
N PHE A 222 -4.53 7.67 -30.99
CA PHE A 222 -3.44 8.44 -30.41
C PHE A 222 -2.14 7.66 -30.22
N ASP A 223 -2.18 6.31 -30.28
CA ASP A 223 -0.99 5.47 -30.27
C ASP A 223 -0.49 5.08 -31.66
N GLY A 224 -1.19 5.53 -32.71
CA GLY A 224 -0.84 5.32 -34.12
C GLY A 224 -1.32 3.99 -34.71
N THR A 225 -2.06 3.16 -33.97
CA THR A 225 -2.65 1.91 -34.46
C THR A 225 -3.67 2.16 -35.58
N THR A 226 -4.50 3.19 -35.42
CA THR A 226 -5.49 3.64 -36.40
C THR A 226 -5.07 5.00 -36.93
N LYS A 227 -4.98 5.14 -38.26
CA LYS A 227 -4.66 6.40 -38.91
C LYS A 227 -5.92 7.21 -39.22
N LEU A 228 -5.84 8.52 -39.05
CA LEU A 228 -6.82 9.47 -39.57
C LEU A 228 -6.60 9.69 -41.07
N ASN A 229 -7.69 9.91 -41.80
CA ASN A 229 -7.64 10.27 -43.22
C ASN A 229 -7.81 11.79 -43.40
N ASP A 230 -7.44 12.31 -44.57
CA ASP A 230 -7.63 13.73 -44.89
C ASP A 230 -9.11 14.15 -44.85
N SER A 231 -10.02 13.23 -45.22
CA SER A 231 -11.47 13.46 -45.11
C SER A 231 -11.93 13.66 -43.67
N ASP A 232 -11.18 13.14 -42.69
CA ASP A 232 -11.52 13.29 -41.28
C ASP A 232 -11.14 14.69 -40.76
N ARG A 233 -10.24 15.39 -41.46
CA ARG A 233 -9.83 16.79 -41.21
C ARG A 233 -10.69 17.80 -41.97
N ALA A 234 -11.95 17.46 -42.27
CA ALA A 234 -12.87 18.33 -43.02
C ALA A 234 -13.42 19.51 -42.18
N PHE A 235 -12.53 20.24 -41.50
CA PHE A 235 -12.81 21.45 -40.75
C PHE A 235 -11.66 22.45 -40.91
N THR A 236 -11.89 23.72 -40.60
CA THR A 236 -10.85 24.76 -40.69
C THR A 236 -10.71 25.47 -39.36
N ILE A 237 -9.50 25.42 -38.78
CA ILE A 237 -9.13 26.21 -37.59
C ILE A 237 -8.44 27.49 -38.08
N LYS A 238 -9.10 28.64 -37.90
CA LYS A 238 -8.50 29.93 -38.26
C LYS A 238 -7.65 30.44 -37.10
N LEU A 239 -6.33 30.27 -37.21
CA LEU A 239 -5.37 30.88 -36.28
C LEU A 239 -5.03 32.29 -36.75
N LYS A 240 -5.03 33.27 -35.83
CA LYS A 240 -4.59 34.64 -36.13
C LYS A 240 -3.06 34.66 -36.10
N GLN A 241 -2.41 34.96 -37.23
CA GLN A 241 -0.95 35.08 -37.24
C GLN A 241 -0.50 36.25 -36.36
N ARG A 242 0.62 36.05 -35.66
CA ARG A 242 1.31 37.10 -34.92
C ARG A 242 1.73 38.17 -35.92
N GLY A 243 1.28 39.42 -35.73
CA GLY A 243 1.80 40.53 -36.51
C GLY A 243 3.31 40.61 -36.26
N LYS A 244 4.10 40.60 -37.35
CA LYS A 244 5.54 40.83 -37.29
C LYS A 244 5.84 42.19 -36.66
#